data_AF-A0A524DQG8-F1
#
_entry.id   AF-A0A524DQG8-F1
#
_cell.length_a   1.000
_cell.length_b   1.000
_cell.length_c   1.000
_cell.angle_alpha   90.00
_cell.angle_beta   90.00
_cell.angle_gamma   90.00
#
_symmetry.space_group_name_H-M   'P 1'
#
loop_
_entity.id
_entity.type
_entity.pdbx_description
1 polymer ?
#
loop_
_entity_poly.entity_id
_entity_poly.type
_entity_poly.pdbx_seq_one_letter_code
_entity_poly.pdbx_strand_id
1 'polypeptide(L)'
;MADLKDLTVPLLDRLAKECHIQFKSNDKKKDKITKIKEADIDPTRLQALINKYAAKKKKSKRISSDQFSELKGRIKLLEEQVKFLMSKISFSEIELYEEDNRDVITISSDLGDVKRFIKSIISPGESITIDELIEIKQLQKIPLITLKHVIYDLIEENVFEAIEGNSRQKIGSKIGMLKRN
;
A
#
# COMPACT_ATOMS: atom_id res chain seq x y z
N MET A 1 10.08 -41.38 -0.82
CA MET A 1 9.32 -41.31 0.45
C MET A 1 9.69 -40.00 1.14
N ALA A 2 8.78 -39.35 1.86
CA ALA A 2 9.10 -38.11 2.57
C ALA A 2 9.91 -38.43 3.85
N ASP A 3 10.85 -37.55 4.20
CA ASP A 3 11.69 -37.66 5.40
C ASP A 3 11.31 -36.58 6.44
N LEU A 4 11.61 -36.80 7.71
CA LEU A 4 11.48 -35.82 8.80
C LEU A 4 12.20 -34.51 8.49
N LYS A 5 13.30 -34.57 7.73
CA LYS A 5 14.03 -33.38 7.27
C LYS A 5 13.17 -32.45 6.40
N ASP A 6 12.20 -32.99 5.68
CA ASP A 6 11.33 -32.24 4.76
C ASP A 6 10.25 -31.44 5.49
N LEU A 7 9.98 -31.77 6.76
CA LEU A 7 8.99 -31.11 7.59
C LEU A 7 9.52 -29.78 8.17
N THR A 8 8.64 -28.79 8.32
CA THR A 8 8.95 -27.55 9.05
C THR A 8 8.85 -27.79 10.55
N VAL A 9 9.45 -26.93 11.38
CA VAL A 9 9.42 -27.07 12.85
C VAL A 9 7.98 -27.21 13.40
N PRO A 10 6.98 -26.42 12.96
CA PRO A 10 5.61 -26.59 13.42
C PRO A 10 4.96 -27.92 13.02
N LEU A 11 5.37 -28.52 11.89
CA LEU A 11 4.86 -29.82 11.46
C LEU A 11 5.51 -30.95 12.26
N LEU A 12 6.79 -30.81 12.62
CA LEU A 12 7.46 -31.72 13.55
C LEU A 12 6.81 -31.68 14.93
N ASP A 13 6.45 -30.50 15.44
CA ASP A 13 5.76 -30.34 16.73
C ASP A 13 4.40 -31.03 16.75
N ARG A 14 3.64 -30.94 15.65
CA ARG A 14 2.34 -31.63 15.51
C ARG A 14 2.50 -33.14 15.41
N LEU A 15 3.50 -33.61 14.66
CA LEU A 15 3.81 -35.04 14.56
C LEU A 15 4.19 -35.59 15.94
N ALA A 16 5.09 -34.92 16.65
CA ALA A 16 5.52 -35.30 17.99
C ALA A 16 4.35 -35.34 18.98
N LYS A 17 3.42 -34.38 18.92
CA LYS A 17 2.20 -34.39 19.73
C LYS A 17 1.31 -35.61 19.45
N GLU A 18 1.17 -36.04 18.19
CA GLU A 18 0.42 -37.27 17.83
C GLU A 18 1.14 -38.56 18.27
N CYS A 19 2.45 -38.49 18.52
CA CYS A 19 3.26 -39.59 19.05
C CYS A 19 3.54 -39.46 20.56
N HIS A 20 2.90 -38.51 21.25
CA HIS A 20 3.13 -38.21 22.67
C HIS A 20 4.59 -37.91 23.05
N ILE A 21 5.39 -37.40 22.10
CA ILE A 21 6.76 -36.94 22.35
C ILE A 21 6.73 -35.49 22.83
N GLN A 22 7.42 -35.21 23.94
CA GLN A 22 7.59 -33.85 24.44
C GLN A 22 8.90 -33.23 23.94
N PHE A 23 8.78 -32.04 23.35
CA PHE A 23 9.93 -31.19 23.03
C PHE A 23 10.11 -30.10 24.08
N LYS A 24 11.36 -29.71 24.31
CA LYS A 24 11.68 -28.50 25.07
C LYS A 24 11.44 -27.27 24.18
N SER A 25 11.08 -26.15 24.79
CA SER A 25 10.77 -24.88 24.09
C SER A 25 11.89 -24.41 23.16
N ASN A 26 13.15 -24.72 23.49
CA ASN A 26 14.34 -24.32 22.72
C ASN A 26 14.97 -25.46 21.89
N ASP A 27 14.30 -26.61 21.72
CA ASP A 27 14.86 -27.70 20.90
C ASP A 27 15.05 -27.24 19.44
N LYS A 28 16.27 -27.41 18.91
CA LYS A 28 16.53 -27.11 17.50
C LYS A 28 15.88 -28.17 16.63
N LYS A 29 15.63 -27.84 15.34
CA LYS A 29 15.04 -28.77 14.37
C LYS A 29 15.77 -30.12 14.33
N LYS A 30 17.10 -30.12 14.41
CA LYS A 30 17.91 -31.35 14.42
C LYS A 30 17.59 -32.21 15.64
N ASP A 31 17.56 -31.61 16.82
CA ASP A 31 17.27 -32.30 18.09
C ASP A 31 15.85 -32.89 18.10
N LYS A 32 14.86 -32.15 17.56
CA LYS A 32 13.49 -32.65 17.39
C LYS A 32 13.42 -33.87 16.49
N ILE A 33 14.19 -33.89 15.39
CA ILE A 33 14.26 -35.05 14.48
C ILE A 33 14.90 -36.24 15.18
N THR A 34 15.98 -36.03 15.92
CA THR A 34 16.67 -37.08 16.68
C THR A 34 15.73 -37.71 17.71
N LYS A 35 15.04 -36.89 18.52
CA LYS A 35 14.05 -37.36 19.50
C LYS A 35 12.90 -38.16 18.88
N ILE A 36 12.44 -37.80 17.68
CA ILE A 36 11.41 -38.57 16.98
C ILE A 36 11.97 -39.93 16.51
N LYS A 37 13.24 -39.98 16.10
CA LYS A 37 13.88 -41.24 15.66
C LYS A 37 14.21 -42.19 16.81
N GLU A 38 14.54 -41.63 17.97
CA GLU A 38 14.84 -42.38 19.19
C GLU A 38 13.58 -42.80 19.95
N ALA A 39 12.43 -42.22 19.61
CA ALA A 39 11.16 -42.66 20.16
C ALA A 39 10.79 -44.03 19.58
N ASP A 40 10.33 -44.92 20.45
CA ASP A 40 9.84 -46.26 20.10
C ASP A 40 8.48 -46.19 19.38
N ILE A 41 8.50 -45.64 18.18
CA ILE A 41 7.33 -45.50 17.31
C ILE A 41 7.42 -46.57 16.23
N ASP A 42 6.32 -47.29 16.04
CA ASP A 42 6.16 -48.19 14.90
C ASP A 42 6.59 -47.51 13.57
N PRO A 43 7.55 -48.08 12.82
CA PRO A 43 8.09 -47.47 11.61
C PRO A 43 7.04 -47.17 10.54
N THR A 44 6.02 -48.04 10.43
CA THR A 44 4.93 -47.89 9.47
C THR A 44 4.05 -46.69 9.83
N ARG A 45 3.70 -46.57 11.11
CA ARG A 45 2.96 -45.42 11.67
C ARG A 45 3.75 -44.13 11.51
N LEU A 46 5.05 -44.13 11.81
CA LEU A 46 5.91 -42.96 11.65
C LEU A 46 5.94 -42.51 10.20
N GLN A 47 6.12 -43.43 9.25
CA GLN A 47 6.16 -43.10 7.83
C GLN A 47 4.80 -42.57 7.33
N ALA A 48 3.68 -43.13 7.80
CA ALA A 48 2.34 -42.63 7.48
C ALA A 48 2.15 -41.18 7.96
N LEU A 49 2.60 -40.86 9.18
CA LEU A 49 2.55 -39.50 9.73
C LEU A 49 3.44 -38.53 8.95
N ILE A 50 4.67 -38.94 8.58
CA ILE A 50 5.56 -38.11 7.77
C ILE A 50 4.90 -37.78 6.42
N ASN A 51 4.30 -38.77 5.76
CA ASN A 51 3.59 -38.58 4.50
C ASN A 51 2.36 -37.65 4.65
N LYS A 52 1.56 -37.85 5.72
CA LYS A 52 0.39 -37.00 6.07
C LYS A 52 0.79 -35.53 6.20
N TYR A 53 1.87 -35.25 6.92
CA TYR A 53 2.33 -33.87 7.16
C TYR A 53 3.08 -33.25 5.97
N ALA A 54 3.82 -34.05 5.21
CA ALA A 54 4.42 -33.60 3.94
C ALA A 54 3.35 -33.20 2.91
N ALA A 55 2.23 -33.93 2.85
CA ALA A 55 1.11 -33.58 1.98
C ALA A 55 0.43 -32.25 2.39
N LYS A 56 0.29 -31.97 3.70
CA LYS A 56 -0.24 -30.68 4.19
C LYS A 56 0.64 -29.50 3.78
N LYS A 57 1.97 -29.66 3.82
CA LYS A 57 2.93 -28.65 3.34
C LYS A 57 2.72 -28.33 1.86
N LYS A 58 2.52 -29.36 1.02
CA LYS A 58 2.27 -29.18 -0.42
C LYS A 58 0.97 -28.44 -0.72
N LYS A 59 -0.12 -28.72 0.02
CA LYS A 59 -1.41 -28.03 -0.16
C LYS A 59 -1.34 -26.54 0.19
N SER A 60 -0.67 -26.19 1.28
CA SER A 60 -0.49 -24.77 1.69
C SER A 60 0.28 -23.95 0.66
N LYS A 61 1.28 -24.53 -0.02
CA LYS A 61 2.10 -23.82 -1.01
C LYS A 61 1.38 -23.59 -2.34
N ARG A 62 0.44 -24.46 -2.73
CA ARG A 62 -0.39 -24.27 -3.94
C ARG A 62 -1.40 -23.14 -3.75
N ILE A 63 -2.11 -23.13 -2.62
CA ILE A 63 -3.15 -22.11 -2.35
C ILE A 63 -2.55 -20.70 -2.32
N SER A 64 -1.37 -20.51 -1.72
CA SER A 64 -0.72 -19.19 -1.69
C SER A 64 -0.19 -18.72 -3.07
N SER A 65 0.20 -19.66 -3.93
CA SER A 65 0.69 -19.38 -5.29
C SER A 65 -0.45 -18.95 -6.22
N ASP A 66 -1.58 -19.64 -6.14
CA ASP A 66 -2.73 -19.40 -7.01
C ASP A 66 -3.42 -18.07 -6.64
N GLN A 67 -3.58 -17.78 -5.33
CA GLN A 67 -4.11 -16.49 -4.86
C GLN A 67 -3.22 -15.31 -5.25
N PHE A 68 -1.89 -15.47 -5.21
CA PHE A 68 -0.96 -14.42 -5.62
C PHE A 68 -1.04 -14.16 -7.13
N SER A 69 -1.21 -15.21 -7.94
CA SER A 69 -1.38 -15.08 -9.38
C SER A 69 -2.71 -14.41 -9.75
N GLU A 70 -3.78 -14.74 -9.03
CA GLU A 70 -5.08 -14.10 -9.18
C GLU A 70 -5.05 -12.61 -8.79
N LEU A 71 -4.44 -12.29 -7.65
CA LEU A 71 -4.23 -10.90 -7.21
C LEU A 71 -3.43 -10.09 -8.23
N LYS A 72 -2.35 -10.67 -8.76
CA LYS A 72 -1.55 -10.03 -9.82
C LYS A 72 -2.37 -9.78 -11.09
N GLY A 73 -3.22 -10.72 -11.48
CA GLY A 73 -4.15 -10.55 -12.60
C GLY A 73 -5.15 -9.42 -12.36
N ARG A 74 -5.73 -9.34 -11.16
CA ARG A 74 -6.66 -8.28 -10.76
C ARG A 74 -6.00 -6.89 -10.73
N ILE A 75 -4.76 -6.80 -10.25
CA ILE A 75 -3.99 -5.54 -10.27
C ILE A 75 -3.77 -5.07 -11.69
N LYS A 76 -3.34 -5.96 -12.59
CA LYS A 76 -3.12 -5.62 -14.00
C LYS A 76 -4.40 -5.09 -14.66
N LEU A 77 -5.54 -5.73 -14.38
CA LEU A 77 -6.83 -5.29 -14.91
C LEU A 77 -7.23 -3.91 -14.37
N LEU A 78 -6.95 -3.61 -13.11
CA LEU A 78 -7.16 -2.28 -12.52
C LEU A 78 -6.24 -1.23 -13.16
N GLU A 79 -4.97 -1.54 -13.38
CA GLU A 79 -4.03 -0.64 -14.07
C GLU A 79 -4.51 -0.31 -15.49
N GLU A 80 -5.00 -1.31 -16.23
CA GLU A 80 -5.58 -1.13 -17.56
C GLU A 80 -6.85 -0.28 -17.53
N GLN A 81 -7.74 -0.50 -16.54
CA GLN A 81 -8.95 0.32 -16.35
C GLN A 81 -8.62 1.77 -16.01
N VAL A 82 -7.64 2.01 -15.14
CA VAL A 82 -7.18 3.37 -14.81
C VAL A 82 -6.60 4.04 -16.05
N LYS A 83 -5.76 3.35 -16.82
CA LYS A 83 -5.21 3.89 -18.06
C LYS A 83 -6.30 4.24 -19.07
N PHE A 84 -7.31 3.39 -19.21
CA PHE A 84 -8.46 3.65 -20.07
C PHE A 84 -9.27 4.87 -19.60
N LEU A 85 -9.58 4.96 -18.31
CA LEU A 85 -10.27 6.13 -17.75
C LEU A 85 -9.49 7.42 -17.98
N MET A 86 -8.18 7.40 -17.75
CA MET A 86 -7.30 8.54 -18.03
C MET A 86 -7.37 8.93 -19.51
N SER A 87 -7.31 7.96 -20.43
CA SER A 87 -7.42 8.25 -21.87
C SER A 87 -8.78 8.85 -22.26
N LYS A 88 -9.88 8.40 -21.63
CA LYS A 88 -11.21 8.97 -21.83
C LYS A 88 -11.35 10.39 -21.27
N ILE A 89 -10.75 10.64 -20.11
CA ILE A 89 -10.70 11.98 -19.51
C ILE A 89 -9.93 12.91 -20.45
N SER A 90 -8.74 12.51 -20.90
CA SER A 90 -7.96 13.31 -21.86
C SER A 90 -8.71 13.57 -23.17
N PHE A 91 -9.48 12.60 -23.68
CA PHE A 91 -10.30 12.78 -24.87
C PHE A 91 -11.48 13.73 -24.63
N SER A 92 -12.18 13.59 -23.49
CA SER A 92 -13.30 14.46 -23.11
C SER A 92 -12.84 15.89 -22.81
N GLU A 93 -11.62 16.06 -22.30
CA GLU A 93 -10.98 17.36 -22.12
C GLU A 93 -10.73 18.02 -23.48
N ILE A 94 -10.23 17.29 -24.48
CA ILE A 94 -9.99 17.82 -25.84
C ILE A 94 -11.30 18.28 -26.51
N GLU A 95 -12.40 17.54 -26.38
CA GLU A 95 -13.70 17.94 -26.95
C GLU A 95 -14.27 19.21 -26.30
N LEU A 96 -13.92 19.52 -25.05
CA LEU A 96 -14.37 20.75 -24.36
C LEU A 96 -13.52 21.99 -24.69
N TYR A 97 -12.32 21.83 -25.26
CA TYR A 97 -11.44 22.95 -25.61
C TYR A 97 -11.71 23.57 -26.99
N GLU A 98 -12.51 22.95 -27.86
CA GLU A 98 -12.84 23.53 -29.18
C GLU A 98 -13.99 24.55 -29.13
N GLU A 99 -14.74 24.67 -28.02
CA GLU A 99 -15.95 25.51 -27.98
C GLU A 99 -15.81 26.93 -27.39
N ASP A 100 -14.76 27.31 -26.64
CA ASP A 100 -14.76 28.64 -26.01
C ASP A 100 -13.43 29.41 -26.05
N ASN A 101 -13.34 30.27 -27.07
CA ASN A 101 -12.47 31.43 -27.11
C ASN A 101 -12.93 32.49 -26.08
N ARG A 102 -12.15 32.73 -25.02
CA ARG A 102 -11.68 34.05 -24.51
C ARG A 102 -11.29 34.02 -23.03
N ASP A 103 -10.04 34.37 -22.74
CA ASP A 103 -9.54 35.11 -21.57
C ASP A 103 -10.20 34.88 -20.19
N VAL A 104 -10.34 33.64 -19.78
CA VAL A 104 -10.56 33.28 -18.38
C VAL A 104 -9.48 32.26 -18.01
N ILE A 105 -8.74 32.50 -16.93
CA ILE A 105 -7.86 31.48 -16.34
C ILE A 105 -8.78 30.39 -15.78
N THR A 106 -9.23 29.48 -16.65
CA THR A 106 -9.90 28.25 -16.27
C THR A 106 -8.80 27.38 -15.66
N ILE A 107 -8.88 27.13 -14.36
CA ILE A 107 -8.01 26.14 -13.72
C ILE A 107 -8.35 24.81 -14.36
N SER A 108 -7.53 24.40 -15.34
CA SER A 108 -7.55 23.04 -15.85
C SER A 108 -7.20 22.12 -14.69
N SER A 109 -7.64 20.86 -14.74
CA SER A 109 -7.26 19.87 -13.73
C SER A 109 -5.75 19.54 -13.74
N ASP A 110 -4.96 20.24 -14.56
CA ASP A 110 -3.51 20.13 -14.59
C ASP A 110 -2.90 20.65 -13.28
N LEU A 111 -2.06 19.80 -12.68
CA LEU A 111 -1.30 20.11 -11.47
C LEU A 111 -0.45 21.38 -11.64
N GLY A 112 0.03 21.64 -12.87
CA GLY A 112 0.80 22.84 -13.20
C GLY A 112 0.01 24.14 -13.01
N ASP A 113 -1.25 24.16 -13.44
CA ASP A 113 -2.13 25.32 -13.33
C ASP A 113 -2.58 25.56 -11.90
N VAL A 114 -2.90 24.49 -11.16
CA VAL A 114 -3.21 24.58 -9.72
C VAL A 114 -2.01 25.14 -8.95
N LYS A 115 -0.80 24.66 -9.25
CA LYS A 115 0.44 25.21 -8.65
C LYS A 115 0.57 26.70 -8.95
N ARG A 116 0.46 27.11 -10.21
CA ARG A 116 0.56 28.53 -10.61
C ARG A 116 -0.47 29.40 -9.91
N PHE A 117 -1.70 28.91 -9.80
CA PHE A 117 -2.78 29.61 -9.13
C PHE A 117 -2.53 29.79 -7.62
N ILE A 118 -2.12 28.74 -6.92
CA ILE A 118 -1.75 28.87 -5.49
C ILE A 118 -0.55 29.82 -5.32
N LYS A 119 0.42 29.77 -6.24
CA LYS A 119 1.55 30.72 -6.26
C LYS A 119 1.10 32.17 -6.48
N SER A 120 0.01 32.43 -7.20
CA SER A 120 -0.46 33.78 -7.52
C SER A 120 -1.42 34.38 -6.49
N ILE A 121 -2.04 33.56 -5.64
CA ILE A 121 -2.96 34.04 -4.59
C ILE A 121 -2.21 34.56 -3.37
N ILE A 122 -1.03 34.00 -3.07
CA ILE A 122 -0.29 34.29 -1.83
C ILE A 122 0.99 35.02 -2.21
N SER A 123 1.11 36.28 -1.80
CA SER A 123 2.28 37.10 -2.12
C SER A 123 3.51 36.67 -1.31
N PRO A 124 4.74 36.90 -1.81
CA PRO A 124 5.96 36.62 -1.06
C PRO A 124 5.95 37.29 0.33
N GLY A 125 6.23 36.51 1.37
CA GLY A 125 6.18 36.95 2.77
C GLY A 125 4.81 36.84 3.45
N GLU A 126 3.72 36.62 2.71
CA GLU A 126 2.39 36.40 3.27
C GLU A 126 2.23 34.97 3.77
N SER A 127 1.33 34.79 4.74
CA SER A 127 0.94 33.48 5.26
C SER A 127 -0.56 33.27 5.13
N ILE A 128 -0.95 32.06 4.76
CA ILE A 128 -2.35 31.65 4.66
C ILE A 128 -2.57 30.38 5.48
N THR A 129 -3.67 30.30 6.21
CA THR A 129 -4.05 29.06 6.88
C THR A 129 -4.59 28.04 5.88
N ILE A 130 -4.52 26.76 6.23
CA ILE A 130 -5.09 25.70 5.37
C ILE A 130 -6.62 25.84 5.26
N ASP A 131 -7.29 26.29 6.32
CA ASP A 131 -8.72 26.58 6.30
C ASP A 131 -9.06 27.65 5.25
N GLU A 132 -8.37 28.79 5.28
CA GLU A 132 -8.57 29.89 4.31
C GLU A 132 -8.28 29.45 2.87
N LEU A 133 -7.22 28.66 2.67
CA LEU A 133 -6.86 28.15 1.34
C LEU A 133 -7.95 27.25 0.76
N ILE A 134 -8.54 26.36 1.58
CA ILE A 134 -9.60 25.44 1.13
C ILE A 134 -10.93 26.16 0.91
N GLU A 135 -11.15 27.31 1.56
CA GLU A 135 -12.34 28.14 1.36
C GLU A 135 -12.35 28.93 0.04
N ILE A 136 -11.23 28.97 -0.69
CA ILE A 136 -11.15 29.64 -2.00
C ILE A 136 -12.03 28.88 -3.01
N LYS A 137 -13.05 29.57 -3.53
CA LYS A 137 -14.07 29.02 -4.45
C LYS A 137 -13.49 28.24 -5.63
N GLN A 138 -12.36 28.68 -6.16
CA GLN A 138 -11.69 28.04 -7.28
C GLN A 138 -10.98 26.74 -6.87
N LEU A 139 -10.44 26.66 -5.65
CA LEU A 139 -9.79 25.47 -5.10
C LEU A 139 -10.80 24.43 -4.59
N GLN A 140 -12.02 24.86 -4.23
CA GLN A 140 -13.11 23.94 -3.82
C GLN A 140 -13.55 22.97 -4.92
N LYS A 141 -13.30 23.30 -6.19
CA LYS A 141 -13.56 22.41 -7.33
C LYS A 141 -12.54 21.27 -7.45
N ILE A 142 -11.40 21.39 -6.75
CA ILE A 142 -10.29 20.45 -6.80
C ILE A 142 -10.44 19.45 -5.65
N PRO A 143 -10.26 18.15 -5.89
CA PRO A 143 -10.25 17.16 -4.82
C PRO A 143 -9.20 17.51 -3.75
N LEU A 144 -9.60 17.44 -2.47
CA LEU A 144 -8.72 17.71 -1.31
C LEU A 144 -7.42 16.92 -1.35
N ILE A 145 -7.44 15.70 -1.89
CA ILE A 145 -6.24 14.87 -2.04
C ILE A 145 -5.25 15.48 -3.04
N THR A 146 -5.73 16.00 -4.17
CA THR A 146 -4.90 16.67 -5.19
C THR A 146 -4.33 17.96 -4.63
N LEU A 147 -5.15 18.75 -3.94
CA LEU A 147 -4.71 19.99 -3.28
C LEU A 147 -3.60 19.72 -2.26
N LYS A 148 -3.71 18.64 -1.46
CA LYS A 148 -2.65 18.23 -0.53
C LYS A 148 -1.33 17.90 -1.24
N HIS A 149 -1.37 17.12 -2.32
CA HIS A 149 -0.16 16.81 -3.10
C HIS A 149 0.48 18.06 -3.68
N VAL A 150 -0.32 18.95 -4.27
CA VAL A 150 0.18 20.23 -4.79
C VAL A 150 0.85 21.06 -3.70
N ILE A 151 0.26 21.13 -2.50
CA ILE A 151 0.86 21.87 -1.39
C ILE A 151 2.18 21.23 -0.95
N TYR A 152 2.26 19.90 -0.86
CA TYR A 152 3.52 19.21 -0.57
C TYR A 152 4.59 19.51 -1.62
N ASP A 153 4.26 19.40 -2.89
CA ASP A 153 5.19 19.74 -3.98
C ASP A 153 5.70 21.17 -3.84
N LEU A 154 4.82 22.13 -3.54
CA LEU A 154 5.23 23.53 -3.39
C LEU A 154 6.10 23.76 -2.14
N ILE A 155 5.93 22.96 -1.09
CA ILE A 155 6.84 22.97 0.07
C ILE A 155 8.20 22.38 -0.31
N GLU A 156 8.23 21.25 -1.02
CA GLU A 156 9.46 20.63 -1.51
C GLU A 156 10.23 21.52 -2.49
N GLU A 157 9.52 22.26 -3.33
CA GLU A 157 10.08 23.28 -4.24
C GLU A 157 10.61 24.53 -3.50
N ASN A 158 10.58 24.58 -2.16
CA ASN A 158 10.90 25.75 -1.33
C ASN A 158 10.10 27.01 -1.69
N VAL A 159 8.90 26.84 -2.23
CA VAL A 159 8.00 27.92 -2.59
C VAL A 159 7.21 28.37 -1.36
N PHE A 160 6.82 27.43 -0.52
CA PHE A 160 6.18 27.70 0.77
C PHE A 160 6.92 27.02 1.91
N GLU A 161 6.97 27.70 3.05
CA GLU A 161 7.37 27.15 4.34
C GLU A 161 6.13 26.62 5.07
N ALA A 162 6.21 25.38 5.54
CA ALA A 162 5.15 24.74 6.30
C ALA A 162 5.21 25.15 7.78
N ILE A 163 4.16 25.80 8.27
CA ILE A 163 4.10 26.29 9.65
C ILE A 163 3.03 25.50 10.41
N GLU A 164 3.38 25.08 11.63
CA GLU A 164 2.40 24.51 12.56
C GLU A 164 1.39 25.59 12.97
N GLY A 165 0.10 25.29 12.79
CA GLY A 165 -0.95 26.27 13.04
C GLY A 165 -2.20 25.64 13.64
N ASN A 166 -3.00 26.47 14.33
CA ASN A 166 -4.30 26.11 14.88
C ASN A 166 -5.41 26.18 13.82
N SER A 167 -5.19 25.49 12.70
CA SER A 167 -6.18 25.31 11.63
C SER A 167 -7.01 24.05 11.92
N ARG A 168 -8.31 24.09 11.61
CA ARG A 168 -9.24 22.95 11.74
C ARG A 168 -8.87 21.85 10.74
N GLN A 169 -8.54 22.25 9.52
CA GLN A 169 -7.94 21.40 8.51
C GLN A 169 -6.42 21.45 8.62
N LYS A 170 -5.77 20.28 8.62
CA LYS A 170 -4.32 20.17 8.65
C LYS A 170 -3.81 19.27 7.54
N ILE A 171 -2.65 19.63 7.01
CA ILE A 171 -1.90 18.79 6.08
C ILE A 171 -0.84 18.01 6.88
N GLY A 172 -0.75 16.70 6.67
CA GLY A 172 0.21 15.85 7.41
C GLY A 172 0.04 15.84 8.93
N SER A 173 -1.16 16.15 9.44
CA SER A 173 -1.52 16.24 10.87
C SER A 173 -0.98 17.45 11.65
N LYS A 174 -0.05 18.23 11.07
CA LYS A 174 0.63 19.34 11.79
C LYS A 174 0.60 20.66 11.05
N ILE A 175 0.65 20.65 9.73
CA ILE A 175 0.71 21.86 8.91
C ILE A 175 -0.65 22.52 8.94
N GLY A 176 -0.73 23.67 9.61
CA GLY A 176 -1.95 24.48 9.71
C GLY A 176 -1.85 25.78 8.92
N MET A 177 -0.66 26.15 8.48
CA MET A 177 -0.41 27.40 7.76
C MET A 177 0.74 27.22 6.76
N LEU A 178 0.67 27.94 5.65
CA LEU A 178 1.71 28.04 4.65
C LEU A 178 2.19 29.48 4.62
N LYS A 179 3.49 29.70 4.68
CA LYS A 179 4.10 31.01 4.46
C LYS A 179 4.84 31.01 3.14
N ARG A 180 4.62 32.02 2.32
CA ARG A 180 5.29 32.15 1.04
C ARG A 180 6.71 32.66 1.23
N ASN A 181 7.68 31.92 0.68
CA ASN A 181 9.06 32.35 0.60
C ASN A 181 9.26 33.44 -0.46
#